data_AF-G8SLE7-F1
#
_entry.id   AF-G8SLE7-F1
#
_cell.length_a   1.000
_cell.length_b   1.000
_cell.length_c   1.000
_cell.angle_alpha   90.00
_cell.angle_beta   90.00
_cell.angle_gamma   90.00
#
_symmetry.space_group_name_H-M   'P 1'
#
loop_
_entity.id
_entity.type
_entity.pdbx_description
1 polymer ?
#
loop_
_entity_poly.entity_id
_entity_poly.type
_entity_poly.pdbx_seq_one_letter_code
_entity_poly.pdbx_strand_id
1 'polypeptide(L)'
;MSTITLQDVAETNVAAFSSASDAWDRVAANLDAGLEKFIAAGQLLPHVWQTGYAAQDRVSALQAELSGTYDPCKMISRALRTHADTVLSLQSMLSDIQRECAAAGLTVNLTTATVSSKGHLTDTSQVLRWPDWCRATPGSWASC
;
A
#
# COMPACT_ATOMS: atom_id res chain seq x y z
N MET A 1 -5.88 -9.52 -16.93
CA MET A 1 -5.78 -9.68 -15.47
C MET A 1 -4.32 -9.63 -15.11
N SER A 2 -3.91 -8.72 -14.22
CA SER A 2 -2.50 -8.64 -13.80
C SER A 2 -2.22 -9.79 -12.85
N THR A 3 -1.40 -10.74 -13.27
CA THR A 3 -1.01 -11.89 -12.44
C THR A 3 0.11 -11.44 -11.50
N ILE A 4 -0.23 -11.05 -10.27
CA ILE A 4 0.75 -10.84 -9.20
C ILE A 4 1.08 -12.22 -8.61
N THR A 5 2.37 -12.56 -8.56
CA THR A 5 2.86 -13.82 -7.96
C THR A 5 3.27 -13.63 -6.49
N LEU A 6 3.39 -14.72 -5.73
CA LEU A 6 3.94 -14.66 -4.37
C LEU A 6 5.41 -14.22 -4.37
N GLN A 7 6.13 -14.52 -5.44
CA GLN A 7 7.49 -14.03 -5.65
C GLN A 7 7.51 -12.50 -5.81
N ASP A 8 6.61 -11.92 -6.61
CA ASP A 8 6.52 -10.46 -6.76
C ASP A 8 6.26 -9.77 -5.42
N VAL A 9 5.36 -10.32 -4.60
CA VAL A 9 5.08 -9.82 -3.25
C VAL A 9 6.32 -9.92 -2.36
N ALA A 10 7.06 -11.05 -2.40
CA ALA A 10 8.26 -11.26 -1.60
C ALA A 10 9.39 -10.29 -1.98
N GLU A 11 9.53 -9.99 -3.27
CA GLU A 11 10.61 -9.15 -3.82
C GLU A 11 10.26 -7.65 -3.84
N THR A 12 9.01 -7.29 -3.55
CA THR A 12 8.57 -5.89 -3.59
C THR A 12 9.35 -5.03 -2.59
N ASN A 13 9.96 -3.95 -3.09
CA ASN A 13 10.67 -2.97 -2.29
C ASN A 13 9.69 -2.02 -1.56
N VAL A 14 9.25 -2.42 -0.37
CA VAL A 14 8.35 -1.61 0.49
C VAL A 14 8.94 -0.24 0.82
N ALA A 15 10.26 -0.15 1.03
CA ALA A 15 10.93 1.10 1.39
C ALA A 15 10.81 2.17 0.29
N ALA A 16 10.77 1.77 -0.97
CA ALA A 16 10.56 2.70 -2.08
C ALA A 16 9.17 3.37 -2.02
N PHE A 17 8.12 2.62 -1.67
CA PHE A 17 6.76 3.16 -1.53
C PHE A 17 6.65 4.10 -0.33
N SER A 18 7.23 3.73 0.81
CA SER A 18 7.27 4.61 1.99
C SER A 18 8.05 5.89 1.70
N SER A 19 9.20 5.81 1.05
CA SER A 19 9.99 6.99 0.65
C SER A 19 9.24 7.90 -0.32
N ALA A 20 8.52 7.33 -1.28
CA ALA A 20 7.66 8.07 -2.20
C ALA A 20 6.48 8.75 -1.47
N SER A 21 5.85 8.05 -0.51
CA SER A 21 4.81 8.64 0.36
C SER A 21 5.35 9.87 1.10
N ASP A 22 6.51 9.75 1.76
CA ASP A 22 7.13 10.85 2.50
C ASP A 22 7.53 12.02 1.57
N ALA A 23 7.87 11.75 0.31
CA ALA A 23 8.12 12.80 -0.68
C ALA A 23 6.83 13.58 -1.02
N TRP A 24 5.72 12.88 -1.24
CA TRP A 24 4.43 13.53 -1.50
C TRP A 24 3.89 14.31 -0.30
N ASP A 25 4.08 13.80 0.92
CA ASP A 25 3.73 14.55 2.13
C ASP A 25 4.54 15.84 2.27
N ARG A 26 5.84 15.80 1.95
CA ARG A 26 6.69 17.00 1.93
C ARG A 26 6.24 17.99 0.87
N VAL A 27 5.83 17.54 -0.31
CA VAL A 27 5.26 18.42 -1.35
C VAL A 27 4.00 19.11 -0.82
N ALA A 28 3.07 18.37 -0.21
CA ALA A 28 1.86 18.94 0.37
C ALA A 28 2.16 19.98 1.45
N ALA A 29 3.07 19.67 2.39
CA ALA A 29 3.48 20.60 3.45
C ALA A 29 4.15 21.86 2.90
N ASN A 30 4.99 21.73 1.88
CA ASN A 30 5.64 22.88 1.24
C ASN A 30 4.66 23.73 0.43
N LEU A 31 3.65 23.11 -0.20
CA LEU A 31 2.57 23.83 -0.88
C LEU A 31 1.77 24.66 0.12
N ASP A 32 1.36 24.08 1.24
CA ASP A 32 0.59 24.76 2.29
C ASP A 32 1.37 25.97 2.86
N ALA A 33 2.60 25.73 3.32
CA ALA A 33 3.47 26.80 3.85
C ALA A 33 3.85 27.86 2.80
N GLY A 34 3.98 27.46 1.53
CA GLY A 34 4.22 28.36 0.41
C GLY A 34 2.99 29.21 0.07
N LEU A 35 1.81 28.61 0.13
CA LEU A 35 0.53 29.26 -0.16
C LEU A 35 0.22 30.35 0.87
N GLU A 36 0.46 30.11 2.15
CA GLU A 36 0.31 31.14 3.20
C GLU A 36 1.16 32.38 2.90
N LYS A 37 2.43 32.16 2.54
CA LYS A 37 3.35 33.26 2.18
C LYS A 37 2.91 33.96 0.90
N PHE A 38 2.43 33.20 -0.09
CA PHE A 38 1.94 33.74 -1.35
C PHE A 38 0.69 34.61 -1.15
N ILE A 39 -0.25 34.17 -0.32
CA ILE A 39 -1.45 34.94 0.03
C ILE A 39 -1.07 36.25 0.72
N ALA A 40 -0.18 36.20 1.71
CA ALA A 40 0.28 37.39 2.42
C ALA A 40 0.97 38.40 1.47
N ALA A 41 1.84 37.92 0.58
CA ALA A 41 2.49 38.76 -0.42
C ALA A 41 1.50 39.33 -1.45
N GLY A 42 0.53 38.54 -1.89
CA GLY A 42 -0.51 38.94 -2.84
C GLY A 42 -1.42 40.05 -2.32
N GLN A 43 -1.73 40.04 -1.03
CA GLN A 43 -2.50 41.12 -0.37
C GLN A 43 -1.76 42.45 -0.36
N LEU A 44 -0.42 42.42 -0.26
CA LEU A 44 0.42 43.62 -0.27
C LEU A 44 0.63 44.19 -1.68
N LEU A 45 0.43 43.38 -2.72
CA LEU A 45 0.74 43.72 -4.11
C LEU A 45 0.16 45.07 -4.59
N PRO A 46 -1.11 45.44 -4.31
CA PRO A 46 -1.66 46.75 -4.68
C PRO A 46 -0.94 47.95 -4.05
N HIS A 47 -0.30 47.74 -2.91
CA HIS A 47 0.28 48.80 -2.09
C HIS A 47 1.77 49.01 -2.40
N VAL A 48 2.43 48.00 -2.98
CA VAL A 48 3.89 48.02 -3.24
C VAL A 48 4.23 48.05 -4.73
N TRP A 49 3.26 47.84 -5.63
CA TRP A 49 3.49 47.75 -7.06
C TRP A 49 2.47 48.59 -7.86
N GLN A 50 2.95 49.40 -8.81
CA GLN A 50 2.13 50.39 -9.55
C GLN A 50 0.93 49.77 -10.30
N THR A 51 1.11 48.59 -10.89
CA THR A 51 0.06 47.79 -11.55
C THR A 51 -0.51 46.68 -10.66
N GLY A 52 -0.33 46.75 -9.33
CA GLY A 52 -0.68 45.66 -8.40
C GLY A 52 -2.16 45.28 -8.44
N TYR A 53 -3.06 46.27 -8.49
CA TYR A 53 -4.50 46.03 -8.64
C TYR A 53 -4.87 45.25 -9.90
N ALA A 54 -4.16 45.48 -11.02
CA ALA A 54 -4.42 44.76 -12.27
C ALA A 54 -3.93 43.29 -12.23
N ALA A 55 -3.05 42.95 -11.28
CA ALA A 55 -2.52 41.61 -11.11
C ALA A 55 -3.35 40.76 -10.12
N GLN A 56 -4.31 41.35 -9.40
CA GLN A 56 -5.07 40.69 -8.33
C GLN A 56 -5.83 39.45 -8.82
N ASP A 57 -6.48 39.55 -9.99
CA ASP A 57 -7.21 38.43 -10.59
C ASP A 57 -6.29 37.25 -10.87
N ARG A 58 -5.08 37.52 -11.39
CA ARG A 58 -4.09 36.48 -11.69
C ARG A 58 -3.53 35.85 -10.42
N VAL A 59 -3.32 36.64 -9.37
CA VAL A 59 -2.92 36.12 -8.04
C VAL A 59 -4.01 35.21 -7.48
N SER A 60 -5.28 35.60 -7.55
CA SER A 60 -6.39 34.77 -7.07
C SER A 60 -6.54 33.46 -7.84
N ALA A 61 -6.35 33.48 -9.16
CA ALA A 61 -6.37 32.27 -9.99
C ALA A 61 -5.25 31.30 -9.59
N LEU A 62 -4.02 31.81 -9.44
CA LEU A 62 -2.87 31.01 -8.98
C LEU A 62 -3.09 30.46 -7.57
N GLN A 63 -3.66 31.26 -6.67
CA GLN A 63 -4.01 30.81 -5.32
C GLN A 63 -4.99 29.63 -5.38
N ALA A 64 -6.03 29.72 -6.21
CA ALA A 64 -7.00 28.64 -6.38
C ALA A 64 -6.35 27.36 -6.93
N GLU A 65 -5.52 27.47 -7.96
CA GLU A 65 -4.78 26.33 -8.54
C GLU A 65 -3.86 25.65 -7.51
N LEU A 66 -3.08 26.45 -6.75
CA LEU A 66 -2.17 25.94 -5.73
C LEU A 66 -2.94 25.27 -4.58
N SER A 67 -4.03 25.89 -4.11
CA SER A 67 -4.88 25.32 -3.05
C SER A 67 -5.52 24.00 -3.48
N GLY A 68 -5.90 23.87 -4.76
CA GLY A 68 -6.46 22.65 -5.33
C GLY A 68 -5.46 21.50 -5.48
N THR A 69 -4.16 21.78 -5.33
CA THR A 69 -3.10 20.77 -5.49
C THR A 69 -2.77 20.04 -4.18
N TYR A 70 -3.08 20.64 -3.02
CA TYR A 70 -2.76 20.08 -1.70
C TYR A 70 -3.41 18.71 -1.46
N ASP A 71 -4.73 18.62 -1.62
CA ASP A 71 -5.49 17.39 -1.38
C ASP A 71 -5.04 16.22 -2.28
N PRO A 72 -4.85 16.41 -3.60
CA PRO A 72 -4.24 15.40 -4.46
C PRO A 72 -2.89 14.87 -3.94
N CYS A 73 -1.98 15.74 -3.49
CA CYS A 73 -0.69 15.32 -2.94
C CYS A 73 -0.87 14.45 -1.69
N LYS A 74 -1.76 14.84 -0.77
CA LYS A 74 -2.09 14.05 0.43
C LYS A 74 -2.73 12.71 0.08
N MET A 75 -3.61 12.66 -0.91
CA MET A 75 -4.22 11.42 -1.39
C MET A 75 -3.18 10.44 -1.94
N ILE A 76 -2.25 10.92 -2.77
CA ILE A 76 -1.18 10.09 -3.33
C ILE A 76 -0.28 9.55 -2.21
N SER A 77 0.15 10.41 -1.29
CA SER A 77 0.94 9.99 -0.13
C SER A 77 0.23 8.87 0.66
N ARG A 78 -1.05 9.07 0.99
CA ARG A 78 -1.83 8.09 1.75
C ARG A 78 -1.95 6.77 1.00
N ALA A 79 -2.22 6.80 -0.31
CA ALA A 79 -2.33 5.60 -1.12
C ALA A 79 -1.02 4.79 -1.14
N LEU A 80 0.13 5.48 -1.27
CA LEU A 80 1.45 4.85 -1.23
C LEU A 80 1.75 4.23 0.13
N ARG A 81 1.44 4.93 1.23
CA ARG A 81 1.59 4.40 2.59
C ARG A 81 0.74 3.15 2.79
N THR A 82 -0.55 3.21 2.45
CA THR A 82 -1.46 2.06 2.56
C THR A 82 -0.99 0.88 1.71
N HIS A 83 -0.45 1.13 0.52
CA HIS A 83 0.14 0.08 -0.31
C HIS A 83 1.37 -0.55 0.35
N ALA A 84 2.28 0.25 0.89
CA ALA A 84 3.45 -0.22 1.61
C ALA A 84 3.06 -1.11 2.81
N ASP A 85 2.09 -0.65 3.63
CA ASP A 85 1.59 -1.40 4.79
C ASP A 85 0.95 -2.74 4.38
N THR A 86 0.20 -2.73 3.27
CA THR A 86 -0.44 -3.94 2.73
C THR A 86 0.61 -4.96 2.27
N VAL A 87 1.63 -4.52 1.52
CA VAL A 87 2.71 -5.41 1.05
C VAL A 87 3.50 -5.95 2.24
N LEU A 88 3.80 -5.12 3.25
CA LEU A 88 4.51 -5.55 4.45
C LEU A 88 3.72 -6.63 5.22
N SER A 89 2.41 -6.46 5.35
CA SER A 89 1.54 -7.48 5.95
C SER A 89 1.56 -8.79 5.18
N LEU A 90 1.51 -8.72 3.83
CA LEU A 90 1.59 -9.91 2.97
C LEU A 90 2.93 -10.61 3.07
N GLN A 91 4.04 -9.87 3.12
CA GLN A 91 5.39 -10.41 3.31
C GLN A 91 5.54 -11.10 4.68
N SER A 92 4.95 -10.52 5.74
CA SER A 92 4.93 -11.16 7.06
C SER A 92 4.19 -12.49 7.03
N MET A 93 2.96 -12.52 6.48
CA MET A 93 2.18 -13.75 6.36
C MET A 93 2.91 -14.80 5.54
N LEU A 94 3.57 -14.40 4.44
CA LEU A 94 4.35 -15.31 3.63
C LEU A 94 5.54 -15.90 4.39
N SER A 95 6.24 -15.08 5.18
CA SER A 95 7.34 -15.54 6.03
C SER A 95 6.87 -16.54 7.09
N ASP A 96 5.69 -16.31 7.68
CA ASP A 96 5.12 -17.21 8.68
C ASP A 96 4.75 -18.56 8.06
N ILE A 97 4.09 -18.56 6.90
CA ILE A 97 3.77 -19.79 6.15
C ILE A 97 5.05 -20.57 5.79
N GLN A 98 6.09 -19.88 5.31
CA GLN A 98 7.37 -20.53 5.00
C GLN A 98 8.01 -21.16 6.24
N ARG A 99 7.92 -20.48 7.39
CA ARG A 99 8.46 -20.99 8.66
C ARG A 99 7.71 -22.23 9.14
N GLU A 100 6.38 -22.21 9.07
CA GLU A 100 5.53 -23.35 9.43
C GLU A 100 5.77 -24.54 8.51
N CYS A 101 5.85 -24.32 7.20
CA CYS A 101 6.18 -25.36 6.22
C CYS A 101 7.56 -25.95 6.48
N ALA A 102 8.57 -25.11 6.72
CA ALA A 102 9.92 -25.56 7.03
C ALA A 102 9.98 -26.40 8.31
N ALA A 103 9.22 -26.01 9.35
CA ALA A 103 9.10 -26.79 10.58
C ALA A 103 8.47 -28.18 10.35
N ALA A 104 7.60 -28.31 9.34
CA ALA A 104 7.01 -29.57 8.90
C ALA A 104 7.87 -30.34 7.87
N GLY A 105 9.08 -29.86 7.53
CA GLY A 105 9.94 -30.47 6.50
C GLY A 105 9.46 -30.26 5.06
N LEU A 106 8.55 -29.29 4.86
CA LEU A 106 8.00 -28.88 3.58
C LEU A 106 8.76 -27.66 3.01
N THR A 107 8.82 -27.56 1.69
CA THR A 107 9.44 -26.47 0.93
C THR A 107 8.37 -25.79 0.10
N VAL A 108 8.31 -24.46 0.16
CA VAL A 108 7.35 -23.65 -0.59
C VAL A 108 8.03 -23.05 -1.82
N ASN A 109 7.49 -23.29 -3.00
CA ASN A 109 7.90 -22.63 -4.24
C ASN A 109 7.02 -21.40 -4.49
N LEU A 110 7.62 -20.20 -4.43
CA LEU A 110 6.94 -18.92 -4.55
C LEU A 110 6.54 -18.57 -6.00
N THR A 111 7.25 -19.12 -6.98
CA THR A 111 7.00 -18.88 -8.41
C THR A 111 5.79 -19.69 -8.89
N THR A 112 5.67 -20.94 -8.44
CA THR A 112 4.58 -21.86 -8.83
C THR A 112 3.45 -21.95 -7.81
N ALA A 113 3.60 -21.32 -6.65
CA ALA A 113 2.68 -21.43 -5.51
C ALA A 113 2.43 -22.89 -5.08
N THR A 114 3.46 -23.74 -5.10
CA THR A 114 3.37 -25.17 -4.72
C THR A 114 4.17 -25.49 -3.47
N VAL A 115 3.76 -26.53 -2.73
CA VAL A 115 4.45 -27.04 -1.54
C VAL A 115 4.94 -28.46 -1.82
N SER A 116 6.21 -28.74 -1.53
CA SER A 116 6.83 -30.05 -1.74
C SER A 116 7.53 -30.54 -0.48
N SER A 117 7.60 -31.85 -0.24
CA SER A 117 8.39 -32.43 0.86
C SER A 117 9.73 -32.94 0.33
N LYS A 118 10.82 -32.75 1.09
CA LYS A 118 12.09 -33.45 0.80
C LYS A 118 11.94 -34.91 1.24
N GLY A 119 11.35 -35.74 0.39
CA GLY A 119 11.30 -37.19 0.63
C GLY A 119 10.20 -37.97 -0.07
N HIS A 120 9.23 -37.35 -0.75
CA HIS A 120 8.15 -38.12 -1.38
C HIS A 120 7.80 -37.60 -2.78
N LEU A 121 8.63 -37.98 -3.76
CA LEU A 121 8.22 -37.99 -5.18
C LEU A 121 7.55 -39.31 -5.58
N THR A 122 7.17 -40.18 -4.64
CA THR A 122 6.47 -41.42 -4.95
C THR A 122 5.39 -41.69 -3.93
N ASP A 123 4.27 -40.95 -3.98
CA ASP A 123 2.94 -41.57 -3.86
C ASP A 123 1.84 -40.50 -4.00
N THR A 124 1.25 -40.42 -5.19
CA THR A 124 0.07 -39.59 -5.46
C THR A 124 -1.22 -40.20 -4.86
N SER A 125 -1.14 -41.29 -4.07
CA SER A 125 -2.30 -41.96 -3.48
C SER A 125 -2.59 -41.63 -2.01
N GLN A 126 -1.79 -40.79 -1.33
CA GLN A 126 -2.18 -40.25 -0.01
C GLN A 126 -3.13 -39.06 -0.15
N VAL A 127 -4.31 -39.39 -0.66
CA VAL A 127 -5.54 -38.63 -0.51
C VAL A 127 -5.84 -38.47 0.98
N LEU A 128 -5.71 -37.23 1.48
CA LEU A 128 -6.45 -36.65 2.60
C LEU A 128 -6.66 -37.56 3.83
N ARG A 129 -5.64 -37.76 4.65
CA ARG A 129 -5.86 -38.01 6.09
C ARG A 129 -5.94 -36.68 6.83
N TRP A 130 -7.15 -36.16 6.94
CA TRP A 130 -7.45 -35.08 7.87
C TRP A 130 -7.30 -35.60 9.32
N PRO A 131 -6.81 -34.77 10.25
CA PRO A 131 -6.86 -35.07 11.69
C PRO A 131 -8.30 -35.32 12.15
N ASP A 132 -8.49 -36.26 13.08
CA ASP A 132 -9.82 -36.73 13.54
C ASP A 132 -10.73 -35.63 14.12
N TRP A 133 -10.18 -34.47 14.50
CA TRP A 133 -10.96 -33.34 15.02
C TRP A 133 -11.70 -32.53 13.93
N CYS A 134 -11.37 -32.72 12.65
CA CYS A 134 -12.11 -32.11 11.52
C CYS A 134 -13.29 -32.97 11.03
N ARG A 135 -13.55 -34.13 11.65
CA ARG A 135 -14.62 -35.04 11.24
C ARG A 135 -15.97 -34.55 11.79
N ALA A 136 -16.47 -33.43 11.26
CA ALA A 136 -17.86 -33.04 11.48
C ALA A 136 -18.78 -34.08 10.84
N THR A 137 -19.56 -34.78 11.66
CA THR A 137 -20.61 -35.69 11.21
C THR A 137 -21.72 -34.90 10.49
N PRO A 138 -22.05 -35.21 9.23
CA PRO A 138 -23.19 -34.60 8.58
C PRO A 138 -24.47 -35.32 9.03
N GLY A 139 -25.28 -34.64 9.83
CA GLY A 139 -26.65 -35.07 10.13
C GLY A 139 -27.04 -35.01 11.60
N SER A 140 -27.27 -33.80 12.12
CA SER A 140 -28.18 -33.57 13.24
C SER A 140 -28.45 -32.07 13.35
N TRP A 141 -29.48 -31.60 12.64
CA TRP A 141 -30.21 -30.41 13.05
C TRP A 141 -31.27 -30.88 14.04
N ALA A 142 -31.10 -30.58 15.33
CA ALA A 142 -32.17 -30.67 16.32
C ALA A 142 -31.84 -29.80 17.56
N SER A 143 -32.56 -28.68 17.64
CA SER A 143 -33.23 -28.17 18.84
C SER A 143 -32.41 -27.92 20.12
N CYS A 144 -32.08 -26.64 20.36
CA CYS A 144 -32.53 -25.81 21.49
C CYS A 144 -31.81 -24.44 21.44
#